data_AF-A0A2U1PIY5-F1
#
_entry.id   AF-A0A2U1PIY5-F1
#
_cell.length_a   1.000
_cell.length_b   1.000
_cell.length_c   1.000
_cell.angle_alpha   90.00
_cell.angle_beta   90.00
_cell.angle_gamma   90.00
#
_symmetry.space_group_name_H-M   'P 1'
#
loop_
_entity.id
_entity.type
_entity.pdbx_description
1 polymer ?
#
loop_
_entity_poly.entity_id
_entity_poly.type
_entity_poly.pdbx_seq_one_letter_code
_entity_poly.pdbx_strand_id
1 'polypeptide(L)'
;MIPTDLKSSTLLSALEGVKLFYFDVRLHETALVVANEANRRSIPILIDAERIREGLDDFLNLSDYKIASSKTAPTCVSSDITTSQAKGVGTVCGRLFFGTAEKIPGSELVDTTGAGDAFIGAILYAICTNLPPEQMLPFAAQVAAISCRDLGAWTGLPHISDPRLTPFLV
;
A
#
# COMPACT_ATOMS: atom_id res chain seq x y z
N MET A 1 13.81 9.69 17.05
CA MET A 1 12.84 10.73 17.41
C MET A 1 11.87 10.13 18.41
N ILE A 2 11.90 10.62 19.65
CA ILE A 2 10.99 10.21 20.72
C ILE A 2 9.80 11.18 20.77
N PRO A 3 8.64 10.77 21.33
CA PRO A 3 7.42 11.60 21.32
C PRO A 3 7.62 13.03 21.86
N THR A 4 8.48 13.19 22.86
CA THR A 4 8.78 14.49 23.48
C THR A 4 9.56 15.46 22.58
N ASP A 5 10.17 14.96 21.51
CA ASP A 5 10.87 15.80 20.52
C ASP A 5 9.87 16.59 19.64
N LEU A 6 8.61 16.14 19.56
CA LEU A 6 7.55 16.73 18.76
C LEU A 6 6.83 17.84 19.53
N LYS A 7 7.31 19.08 19.36
CA LYS A 7 6.57 20.27 19.83
C LYS A 7 5.20 20.34 19.15
N SER A 8 4.16 20.66 19.92
CA SER A 8 2.78 20.73 19.41
C SER A 8 2.64 21.71 18.24
N SER A 9 3.27 22.89 18.30
CA SER A 9 3.21 23.86 17.20
C SER A 9 3.80 23.32 15.90
N THR A 10 4.95 22.64 15.98
CA THR A 10 5.61 22.00 14.83
C THR A 10 4.73 20.93 14.22
N LEU A 11 4.15 20.06 15.07
CA LEU A 11 3.20 19.05 14.62
C LEU A 11 2.03 19.71 13.90
N LEU A 12 1.34 20.65 14.53
CA LEU A 12 0.13 21.27 13.96
C LEU A 12 0.40 21.91 12.58
N SER A 13 1.55 22.55 12.40
CA SER A 13 1.97 23.14 11.11
C SER A 13 2.34 22.08 10.06
N ALA A 14 2.98 20.98 10.46
CA ALA A 14 3.34 19.91 9.53
C ALA A 14 2.13 19.15 8.97
N LEU A 15 0.97 19.24 9.64
CA LEU A 15 -0.27 18.61 9.20
C LEU A 15 -1.12 19.49 8.28
N GLU A 16 -0.71 20.74 8.03
CA GLU A 16 -1.49 21.66 7.21
C GLU A 16 -1.46 21.25 5.73
N GLY A 17 -2.63 21.13 5.10
CA GLY A 17 -2.77 20.70 3.71
C GLY A 17 -2.51 19.21 3.44
N VAL A 18 -2.24 18.40 4.47
CA VAL A 18 -1.99 16.96 4.31
C VAL A 18 -3.28 16.22 3.98
N LYS A 19 -3.21 15.37 2.94
CA LYS A 19 -4.34 14.56 2.46
C LYS A 19 -4.37 13.13 3.02
N LEU A 20 -3.24 12.62 3.48
CA LEU A 20 -3.07 11.23 3.90
C LEU A 20 -1.84 11.11 4.82
N PHE A 21 -1.97 10.35 5.89
CA PHE A 21 -0.83 9.90 6.71
C PHE A 21 -0.47 8.46 6.40
N TYR A 22 0.83 8.18 6.31
CA TYR A 22 1.37 6.84 6.17
C TYR A 22 2.21 6.49 7.41
N PHE A 23 2.00 5.29 7.95
CA PHE A 23 2.82 4.77 9.04
C PHE A 23 3.35 3.38 8.70
N ASP A 24 4.67 3.22 8.75
CA ASP A 24 5.37 1.93 8.69
C ASP A 24 5.48 1.22 10.05
N VAL A 25 4.91 1.83 11.10
CA VAL A 25 4.85 1.34 12.49
C VAL A 25 6.23 1.11 13.14
N ARG A 26 7.35 1.51 12.52
CA ARG A 26 8.72 1.32 13.08
C ARG A 26 8.96 2.14 14.34
N LEU A 27 8.40 3.36 14.39
CA LEU A 27 8.46 4.26 15.55
C LEU A 27 7.09 4.36 16.21
N HIS A 28 6.58 3.26 16.76
CA HIS A 28 5.17 3.15 17.18
C HIS A 28 4.70 4.24 18.17
N GLU A 29 5.52 4.64 19.16
CA GLU A 29 5.10 5.64 20.15
C GLU A 29 4.91 7.02 19.52
N THR A 30 5.85 7.40 18.66
CA THR A 30 5.80 8.67 17.93
C THR A 30 4.71 8.65 16.86
N ALA A 31 4.55 7.53 16.16
CA ALA A 31 3.48 7.31 15.20
C ALA A 31 2.10 7.47 15.84
N LEU A 32 1.89 6.99 17.06
CA LEU A 32 0.62 7.14 17.80
C LEU A 32 0.29 8.61 18.11
N VAL A 33 1.27 9.44 18.46
CA VAL A 33 1.03 10.87 18.70
C VAL A 33 0.53 11.55 17.42
N VAL A 34 1.19 11.28 16.29
CA VAL A 34 0.82 11.84 14.98
C VAL A 34 -0.52 11.28 14.51
N ALA A 35 -0.77 9.98 14.67
CA ALA A 35 -2.02 9.31 14.27
C ALA A 35 -3.23 9.85 15.05
N ASN A 36 -3.08 10.11 16.35
CA ASN A 36 -4.15 10.71 17.16
C ASN A 36 -4.54 12.11 16.66
N GLU A 37 -3.55 12.94 16.31
CA GLU A 37 -3.83 14.28 15.80
C GLU A 37 -4.39 14.23 14.36
N ALA A 38 -3.89 13.34 13.50
CA ALA A 38 -4.45 13.12 12.17
C ALA A 38 -5.92 12.69 12.26
N ASN A 39 -6.25 11.74 13.15
CA ASN A 39 -7.61 11.30 13.41
C ASN A 39 -8.50 12.44 13.93
N ARG A 40 -8.00 13.28 14.84
CA ARG A 40 -8.74 14.46 15.36
C ARG A 40 -9.11 15.45 14.24
N ARG A 41 -8.31 15.52 13.18
CA ARG A 41 -8.54 16.36 12.00
C ARG A 41 -9.27 15.64 10.86
N SER A 42 -9.68 14.39 11.07
CA SER A 42 -10.30 13.55 10.04
C SER A 42 -9.44 13.39 8.78
N ILE A 43 -8.11 13.41 8.94
CA ILE A 43 -7.19 13.11 7.85
C ILE A 43 -7.09 11.58 7.73
N PRO A 44 -7.30 11.01 6.53
CA PRO A 44 -7.13 9.58 6.30
C PRO A 44 -5.76 9.07 6.74
N ILE A 45 -5.73 7.84 7.27
CA ILE A 45 -4.51 7.16 7.72
C ILE A 45 -4.40 5.83 6.98
N LEU A 46 -3.27 5.63 6.31
CA LEU A 46 -2.80 4.34 5.79
C LEU A 46 -1.74 3.78 6.74
N ILE A 47 -1.90 2.53 7.13
CA ILE A 47 -0.94 1.82 7.97
C ILE A 47 -0.38 0.66 7.16
N ASP A 48 0.93 0.61 7.02
CA ASP A 48 1.60 -0.61 6.55
C ASP A 48 1.73 -1.58 7.72
N ALA A 49 1.00 -2.69 7.60
CA ALA A 49 0.97 -3.75 8.58
C ALA A 49 1.78 -4.94 8.08
N GLU A 50 3.07 -4.75 7.79
CA GLU A 50 4.01 -5.74 7.20
C GLU A 50 4.03 -7.14 7.88
N ARG A 51 3.42 -7.34 9.06
CA ARG A 51 3.34 -8.66 9.72
C ARG A 51 1.93 -9.22 9.87
N ILE A 52 1.63 -10.24 9.05
CA ILE A 52 0.60 -11.24 9.27
C ILE A 52 1.24 -12.50 9.91
N ARG A 53 0.54 -13.15 10.85
CA ARG A 53 1.01 -14.25 11.72
C ARG A 53 0.78 -15.65 11.11
N GLU A 54 1.35 -16.68 11.76
CA GLU A 54 1.10 -18.11 11.52
C GLU A 54 -0.39 -18.42 11.20
N GLY A 55 -0.64 -19.17 10.12
CA GLY A 55 -1.99 -19.58 9.69
C GLY A 55 -2.56 -18.88 8.44
N LEU A 56 -1.85 -17.91 7.85
CA LEU A 56 -2.26 -17.29 6.57
C LEU A 56 -2.32 -18.32 5.42
N ASP A 57 -1.43 -19.33 5.44
CA ASP A 57 -1.38 -20.40 4.44
C ASP A 57 -2.63 -21.31 4.47
N ASP A 58 -3.23 -21.51 5.65
CA ASP A 58 -4.45 -22.30 5.80
C ASP A 58 -5.66 -21.57 5.18
N PHE A 59 -5.69 -20.23 5.24
CA PHE A 59 -6.71 -19.41 4.58
C PHE A 59 -6.57 -19.40 3.05
N LEU A 60 -5.34 -19.44 2.51
CA LEU A 60 -5.12 -19.53 1.06
C LEU A 60 -5.62 -20.87 0.50
N ASN A 61 -5.49 -21.97 1.25
CA ASN A 61 -5.98 -23.29 0.82
C ASN A 61 -7.51 -23.43 0.82
N LEU A 62 -8.21 -22.65 1.65
CA LEU A 62 -9.67 -22.61 1.73
C LEU A 62 -10.31 -21.59 0.80
N SER A 63 -9.52 -20.82 0.04
CA SER A 63 -10.04 -19.75 -0.79
C SER A 63 -10.81 -20.26 -2.01
N ASP A 64 -12.02 -19.73 -2.20
CA ASP A 64 -12.91 -20.03 -3.35
C ASP A 64 -12.41 -19.43 -4.67
N TYR A 65 -11.49 -18.45 -4.59
CA TYR A 65 -10.94 -17.72 -5.73
C TYR A 65 -9.47 -18.10 -5.95
N LYS A 66 -9.24 -19.10 -6.79
CA LYS A 66 -7.89 -19.44 -7.27
C LYS A 66 -7.59 -18.64 -8.53
N ILE A 67 -6.82 -17.56 -8.40
CA ILE A 67 -6.39 -16.76 -9.54
C ILE A 67 -5.21 -17.46 -10.23
N ALA A 68 -5.52 -18.39 -11.13
CA ALA A 68 -4.55 -18.92 -12.07
C ALA A 68 -4.39 -17.91 -13.23
N SER A 69 -3.39 -17.04 -13.14
CA SER A 69 -3.16 -16.06 -14.20
C SER A 69 -2.29 -16.65 -15.32
N SER A 70 -2.89 -16.88 -16.48
CA SER A 70 -2.18 -16.89 -17.77
C SER A 70 -1.87 -15.48 -18.28
N LYS A 71 -2.30 -14.43 -17.55
CA LYS A 71 -2.08 -13.02 -17.88
C LYS A 71 -0.81 -12.51 -17.17
N THR A 72 -0.04 -11.71 -17.89
CA THR A 72 1.17 -11.07 -17.36
C THR A 72 0.86 -9.83 -16.53
N ALA A 73 -0.25 -9.13 -16.81
CA ALA A 73 -0.62 -7.89 -16.14
C ALA A 73 -1.24 -8.12 -14.74
N PRO A 74 -0.96 -7.23 -13.76
CA PRO A 74 -1.62 -7.21 -12.45
C PRO A 74 -3.14 -7.07 -12.56
N THR A 75 -3.87 -7.76 -11.68
CA THR A 75 -5.34 -7.71 -11.59
C THR A 75 -5.77 -7.63 -10.13
N CYS A 76 -6.99 -7.17 -9.87
CA CYS A 76 -7.54 -7.13 -8.52
C CYS A 76 -8.99 -7.58 -8.49
N VAL A 77 -9.34 -8.30 -7.42
CA VAL A 77 -10.70 -8.66 -7.06
C VAL A 77 -10.97 -8.19 -5.64
N SER A 78 -12.23 -7.87 -5.35
CA SER A 78 -12.64 -7.45 -4.01
C SER A 78 -13.66 -8.41 -3.41
N SER A 79 -13.61 -8.59 -2.10
CA SER A 79 -14.67 -9.23 -1.34
C SER A 79 -15.89 -8.33 -1.22
N ASP A 80 -17.01 -8.89 -0.77
CA ASP A 80 -18.08 -8.10 -0.17
C ASP A 80 -17.59 -7.39 1.09
N ILE A 81 -18.33 -6.35 1.50
CA ILE A 81 -18.08 -5.69 2.78
C ILE A 81 -18.42 -6.69 3.89
N THR A 82 -17.44 -6.96 4.75
CA THR A 82 -17.56 -7.87 5.88
C THR A 82 -17.32 -7.13 7.19
N THR A 83 -17.94 -7.63 8.26
CA THR A 83 -17.74 -7.14 9.62
C THR A 83 -17.06 -8.23 10.43
N SER A 84 -15.97 -7.90 11.11
CA SER A 84 -15.17 -8.84 11.88
C SER A 84 -14.75 -8.28 13.23
N GLN A 85 -14.63 -9.13 14.24
CA GLN A 85 -14.11 -8.76 15.55
C GLN A 85 -12.58 -8.84 15.55
N ALA A 86 -11.92 -7.70 15.71
CA ALA A 86 -10.48 -7.61 15.85
C ALA A 86 -10.10 -7.50 17.33
N LYS A 87 -9.27 -8.44 17.81
CA LYS A 87 -8.82 -8.48 19.20
C LYS A 87 -8.14 -7.17 19.60
N GLY A 88 -8.70 -6.47 20.58
CA GLY A 88 -8.17 -5.18 21.08
C GLY A 88 -8.57 -3.95 20.27
N VAL A 89 -9.26 -4.11 19.13
CA VAL A 89 -9.76 -2.99 18.29
C VAL A 89 -11.30 -2.94 18.30
N GLY A 90 -11.96 -4.08 18.50
CA GLY A 90 -13.41 -4.20 18.50
C GLY A 90 -13.95 -4.58 17.12
N THR A 91 -15.13 -4.05 16.78
CA THR A 91 -15.80 -4.38 15.52
C THR A 91 -15.20 -3.57 14.38
N VAL A 92 -14.68 -4.24 13.35
CA VAL A 92 -14.13 -3.62 12.13
C VAL A 92 -15.03 -3.99 10.97
N CYS A 93 -15.49 -2.99 10.22
CA CYS A 93 -16.21 -3.18 8.96
C CYS A 93 -15.29 -2.78 7.81
N GLY A 94 -15.13 -3.65 6.83
CA GLY A 94 -14.19 -3.40 5.74
C GLY A 94 -14.40 -4.32 4.54
N ARG A 95 -13.67 -4.01 3.48
CA ARG A 95 -13.60 -4.80 2.25
C ARG A 95 -12.18 -5.28 2.07
N LEU A 96 -12.02 -6.54 1.69
CA LEU A 96 -10.72 -7.12 1.37
C LEU A 96 -10.48 -7.00 -0.13
N PHE A 97 -9.30 -6.52 -0.51
CA PHE A 97 -8.86 -6.46 -1.89
C PHE A 97 -7.70 -7.45 -2.07
N PHE A 98 -7.82 -8.30 -3.09
CA PHE A 98 -6.79 -9.26 -3.48
C PHE A 98 -6.23 -8.83 -4.83
N GLY A 99 -4.91 -8.63 -4.90
CA GLY A 99 -4.21 -8.24 -6.12
C GLY A 99 -3.20 -9.31 -6.56
N THR A 100 -3.00 -9.45 -7.87
CA THR A 100 -1.88 -10.23 -8.43
C THR A 100 -0.70 -9.33 -8.77
N ALA A 101 0.52 -9.87 -8.71
CA ALA A 101 1.71 -9.20 -9.20
C ALA A 101 1.94 -9.48 -10.70
N GLU A 102 2.70 -8.61 -11.37
CA GLU A 102 3.19 -8.89 -12.71
C GLU A 102 4.21 -10.04 -12.68
N LYS A 103 4.13 -10.94 -13.65
CA LYS A 103 5.18 -11.93 -13.89
C LYS A 103 6.26 -11.32 -14.78
N ILE A 104 7.32 -10.80 -14.16
CA ILE A 104 8.48 -10.23 -14.88
C ILE A 104 9.27 -11.38 -15.53
N PRO A 105 9.58 -11.31 -16.84
CA PRO A 105 10.49 -12.27 -17.48
C PRO A 105 11.86 -12.26 -16.79
N GLY A 106 12.47 -13.42 -16.59
CA GLY A 106 13.77 -13.51 -15.89
C GLY A 106 14.90 -12.73 -16.56
N SER A 107 14.81 -12.48 -17.87
CA SER A 107 15.75 -11.63 -18.62
C SER A 107 15.58 -10.13 -18.38
N GLU A 108 14.43 -9.70 -17.85
CA GLU A 108 14.10 -8.31 -17.53
C GLU A 108 14.24 -8.01 -16.04
N LEU A 109 14.35 -9.03 -15.18
CA LEU A 109 14.50 -8.86 -13.74
C LEU A 109 15.96 -8.48 -13.41
N VAL A 110 16.16 -7.27 -12.89
CA VAL A 110 17.50 -6.72 -12.62
C VAL A 110 17.77 -6.61 -11.12
N ASP A 111 16.90 -5.95 -10.36
CA ASP A 111 17.09 -5.67 -8.94
C ASP A 111 15.74 -5.54 -8.24
N THR A 112 15.53 -6.20 -7.10
CA THR A 112 14.26 -6.12 -6.34
C THR A 112 14.32 -5.14 -5.17
N THR A 113 15.45 -4.47 -4.98
CA THR A 113 15.66 -3.51 -3.89
C THR A 113 14.65 -2.37 -3.97
N GLY A 114 13.86 -2.17 -2.91
CA GLY A 114 12.87 -1.10 -2.83
C GLY A 114 11.55 -1.36 -3.55
N ALA A 115 11.31 -2.56 -4.10
CA ALA A 115 10.05 -2.87 -4.78
C ALA A 115 8.82 -2.74 -3.85
N GLY A 116 8.96 -3.08 -2.57
CA GLY A 116 7.92 -2.88 -1.56
C GLY A 116 7.64 -1.39 -1.29
N ASP A 117 8.69 -0.57 -1.16
CA ASP A 117 8.56 0.87 -1.00
C ASP A 117 7.91 1.51 -2.24
N ALA A 118 8.29 1.05 -3.44
CA ALA A 118 7.68 1.48 -4.71
C ALA A 118 6.19 1.12 -4.78
N PHE A 119 5.83 -0.09 -4.32
CA PHE A 119 4.43 -0.52 -4.21
C PHE A 119 3.63 0.40 -3.27
N ILE A 120 4.11 0.60 -2.04
CA ILE A 120 3.45 1.48 -1.06
C ILE A 120 3.35 2.91 -1.57
N GLY A 121 4.44 3.45 -2.14
CA GLY A 121 4.45 4.78 -2.74
C GLY A 121 3.40 4.94 -3.84
N ALA A 122 3.20 3.92 -4.66
CA ALA A 122 2.17 3.90 -5.68
C ALA A 122 0.74 3.81 -5.11
N ILE A 123 0.54 3.09 -3.99
CA ILE A 123 -0.74 3.12 -3.25
C ILE A 123 -1.04 4.54 -2.74
N LEU A 124 -0.05 5.21 -2.13
CA LEU A 124 -0.19 6.59 -1.66
C LEU A 124 -0.55 7.54 -2.81
N TYR A 125 0.12 7.40 -3.95
CA TYR A 125 -0.19 8.16 -5.17
C TYR A 125 -1.63 7.92 -5.62
N ALA A 126 -2.05 6.65 -5.73
CA ALA A 126 -3.38 6.25 -6.14
C ALA A 126 -4.48 6.84 -5.24
N ILE A 127 -4.29 6.80 -3.91
CA ILE A 127 -5.23 7.42 -2.96
C ILE A 127 -5.27 8.94 -3.17
N CYS A 128 -4.12 9.60 -3.27
CA CYS A 128 -4.04 11.05 -3.43
C CYS A 128 -4.64 11.57 -4.75
N THR A 129 -4.70 10.71 -5.77
CA THR A 129 -5.25 11.00 -7.10
C THR A 129 -6.64 10.42 -7.32
N ASN A 130 -7.24 9.82 -6.29
CA ASN A 130 -8.57 9.21 -6.32
C ASN A 130 -8.73 8.10 -7.38
N LEU A 131 -7.69 7.28 -7.59
CA LEU A 131 -7.83 6.06 -8.37
C LEU A 131 -8.89 5.15 -7.73
N PRO A 132 -9.73 4.47 -8.53
CA PRO A 132 -10.66 3.48 -8.00
C PRO A 132 -9.93 2.41 -7.17
N PRO A 133 -10.46 1.98 -6.02
CA PRO A 133 -9.84 0.97 -5.17
C PRO A 133 -9.47 -0.32 -5.92
N GLU A 134 -10.27 -0.71 -6.90
CA GLU A 134 -10.06 -1.88 -7.76
C GLU A 134 -8.85 -1.74 -8.70
N GLN A 135 -8.42 -0.50 -8.99
CA GLN A 135 -7.25 -0.20 -9.82
C GLN A 135 -6.00 0.09 -8.99
N MET A 136 -6.16 0.36 -7.69
CA MET A 136 -5.07 0.74 -6.80
C MET A 136 -4.02 -0.37 -6.62
N LEU A 137 -4.42 -1.60 -6.27
CA LEU A 137 -3.46 -2.72 -6.12
C LEU A 137 -2.78 -3.09 -7.46
N PRO A 138 -3.51 -3.19 -8.60
CA PRO A 138 -2.87 -3.46 -9.88
C PRO A 138 -1.89 -2.37 -10.32
N PHE A 139 -2.24 -1.10 -10.13
CA PHE A 139 -1.35 0.02 -10.42
C PHE A 139 -0.07 -0.05 -9.58
N ALA A 140 -0.19 -0.27 -8.28
CA ALA A 140 0.97 -0.38 -7.39
C ALA A 140 1.85 -1.59 -7.70
N ALA A 141 1.24 -2.74 -8.01
CA ALA A 141 1.95 -3.93 -8.45
C ALA A 141 2.69 -3.68 -9.78
N GLN A 142 2.11 -2.91 -10.69
CA GLN A 142 2.75 -2.54 -11.95
C GLN A 142 3.94 -1.61 -11.71
N VAL A 143 3.83 -0.61 -10.83
CA VAL A 143 4.93 0.29 -10.47
C VAL A 143 6.10 -0.48 -9.86
N ALA A 144 5.83 -1.37 -8.89
CA ALA A 144 6.85 -2.23 -8.29
C ALA A 144 7.51 -3.17 -9.31
N ALA A 145 6.72 -3.69 -10.26
CA ALA A 145 7.28 -4.54 -11.29
C ALA A 145 8.14 -3.76 -12.31
N ILE A 146 7.80 -2.51 -12.61
CA ILE A 146 8.66 -1.64 -13.42
C ILE A 146 9.96 -1.33 -12.69
N SER A 147 9.89 -1.02 -11.38
CA SER A 147 11.10 -0.74 -10.59
C SER A 147 12.07 -1.90 -10.56
N CYS A 148 11.56 -3.14 -10.62
CA CYS A 148 12.39 -4.32 -10.66
C CYS A 148 13.22 -4.53 -11.94
N ARG A 149 13.01 -3.69 -12.97
CA ARG A 149 13.67 -3.80 -14.29
C ARG A 149 14.89 -2.90 -14.45
N ASP A 150 15.23 -2.13 -13.43
CA ASP A 150 16.41 -1.29 -13.42
C ASP A 150 17.15 -1.42 -12.08
N LEU A 151 18.40 -0.99 -12.04
CA LEU A 151 19.23 -1.09 -10.85
C LEU A 151 18.88 0.01 -9.85
N GLY A 152 18.61 -0.37 -8.59
CA GLY A 152 18.44 0.54 -7.45
C GLY A 152 17.00 0.99 -7.17
N ALA A 153 16.70 1.19 -5.88
CA ALA A 153 15.36 1.48 -5.37
C ALA A 153 14.71 2.77 -5.91
N TRP A 154 15.50 3.83 -6.10
CA TRP A 154 15.00 5.13 -6.57
C TRP A 154 15.10 5.27 -8.08
N THR A 155 16.20 4.82 -8.66
CA THR A 155 16.51 4.94 -10.09
C THR A 155 15.59 4.08 -10.96
N GLY A 156 15.10 2.96 -10.44
CA GLY A 156 14.12 2.13 -11.16
C GLY A 156 12.69 2.66 -11.15
N LEU A 157 12.36 3.70 -10.39
CA LEU A 157 10.98 4.19 -10.33
C LEU A 157 10.50 4.68 -11.70
N PRO A 158 9.30 4.28 -12.15
CA PRO A 158 8.76 4.74 -13.42
C PRO A 158 8.43 6.23 -13.40
N HIS A 159 8.61 6.87 -14.55
CA HIS A 159 7.96 8.15 -14.81
C HIS A 159 6.48 7.93 -15.14
N ILE A 160 5.62 8.93 -14.91
CA ILE A 160 4.18 8.82 -15.20
C ILE A 160 3.89 8.53 -16.68
N SER A 161 4.83 8.86 -17.56
CA SER A 161 4.76 8.59 -19.00
C SER A 161 5.18 7.17 -19.39
N ASP A 162 5.50 6.28 -18.43
CA ASP A 162 5.85 4.90 -18.75
C ASP A 162 4.67 4.20 -19.43
N PRO A 163 4.86 3.61 -20.62
CA PRO A 163 3.77 3.00 -21.38
C PRO A 163 3.07 1.86 -20.62
N ARG A 164 3.73 1.18 -19.69
CA ARG A 164 3.14 0.13 -18.85
C ARG A 164 2.17 0.66 -17.82
N LEU A 165 2.18 1.97 -17.53
CA LEU A 165 1.22 2.63 -16.64
C LEU A 165 -0.01 3.17 -17.37
N THR A 166 0.03 3.30 -18.70
CA THR A 166 -1.09 3.80 -19.52
C THR A 166 -2.47 3.23 -19.15
N PRO A 167 -2.63 1.93 -18.85
CA PRO A 167 -3.94 1.36 -18.51
C PRO A 167 -4.59 1.94 -17.23
N PHE A 168 -3.81 2.62 -16.38
CA PHE A 168 -4.24 3.11 -15.06
C PHE A 168 -4.39 4.64 -14.99
N LEU A 169 -4.07 5.36 -16.06
CA LEU A 169 -3.96 6.83 -16.08
C LEU A 169 -5.08 7.50 -16.89
N VAL A 170 -6.25 6.86 -16.97
CA VAL A 170 -7.41 7.31 -17.78
C VAL A 170 -8.48 7.98 -16.92
#